data_AF-A0A811TCR0-F1
#
_entry.id   AF-A0A811TCR0-F1
#
_cell.length_a   1.000
_cell.length_b   1.000
_cell.length_c   1.000
_cell.angle_alpha   90.00
_cell.angle_beta   90.00
_cell.angle_gamma   90.00
#
_symmetry.space_group_name_H-M   'P 1'
#
loop_
_entity.id
_entity.type
_entity.pdbx_description
1 polymer ?
#
loop_
_entity_poly.entity_id
_entity_poly.type
_entity_poly.pdbx_seq_one_letter_code
_entity_poly.pdbx_strand_id
1 'polypeptide(L)'
;MSQKGNNDVFKALANTKRRMMLDLLLSENYHITGLAKKLGISVPVATRHVKILEECGIVKRKKYGRTHIISICVDPPQKAAEAFLQTYTVDVAKGSSVLDVLQKVSSVKMKRIGNNEFVASIDGKEGLYIYEVDGVISDKTITEMQLNKNTVIRWKRLIPASEREITVKIKPTP
;
A
#
# COMPACT_ATOMS: atom_id res chain seq x y z
N MET A 1 1.96 -23.90 -7.52
CA MET A 1 3.41 -23.56 -7.55
C MET A 1 3.71 -22.80 -8.83
N SER A 2 4.17 -21.55 -8.71
CA SER A 2 4.91 -20.87 -9.78
C SER A 2 5.87 -19.89 -9.11
N GLN A 3 7.07 -20.38 -8.78
CA GLN A 3 8.21 -19.53 -8.49
C GLN A 3 8.63 -18.85 -9.79
N LYS A 4 8.61 -17.51 -9.84
CA LYS A 4 9.23 -16.76 -10.93
C LYS A 4 9.80 -15.44 -10.40
N GLY A 5 11.13 -15.33 -10.42
CA GLY A 5 11.90 -14.09 -10.29
C GLY A 5 12.22 -13.65 -8.87
N ASN A 6 13.28 -14.21 -8.28
CA ASN A 6 13.93 -13.69 -7.08
C ASN A 6 14.77 -12.45 -7.42
N ASN A 7 14.15 -11.33 -7.78
CA ASN A 7 14.85 -10.05 -7.73
C ASN A 7 14.81 -9.55 -6.29
N ASP A 8 15.87 -9.88 -5.57
CA ASP A 8 16.14 -9.38 -4.23
C ASP A 8 16.13 -7.84 -4.23
N VAL A 9 15.27 -7.26 -3.39
CA VAL A 9 15.12 -5.81 -3.20
C VAL A 9 16.48 -5.17 -2.88
N PHE A 10 17.32 -5.84 -2.10
CA PHE A 10 18.65 -5.33 -1.77
C PHE A 10 19.56 -5.27 -3.01
N LYS A 11 19.51 -6.28 -3.87
CA LYS A 11 20.25 -6.26 -5.15
C LYS A 11 19.72 -5.20 -6.10
N ALA A 12 18.41 -4.93 -6.10
CA ALA A 12 17.85 -3.82 -6.87
C ALA A 12 18.36 -2.46 -6.35
N LEU A 13 18.37 -2.26 -5.04
CA LEU A 13 18.82 -1.00 -4.42
C LEU A 13 20.34 -0.82 -4.42
N ALA A 14 21.13 -1.88 -4.64
CA ALA A 14 22.59 -1.79 -4.71
C ALA A 14 23.13 -0.96 -5.90
N ASN A 15 22.32 -0.66 -6.91
CA ASN A 15 22.74 0.15 -8.06
C ASN A 15 22.47 1.64 -7.85
N THR A 16 23.52 2.46 -7.98
CA THR A 16 23.44 3.92 -7.76
C THR A 16 22.42 4.62 -8.67
N LYS A 17 22.34 4.28 -9.96
CA LYS A 17 21.36 4.90 -10.87
C LYS A 17 19.92 4.55 -10.52
N ARG A 18 19.67 3.34 -10.00
CA ARG A 18 18.34 2.95 -9.48
C ARG A 18 17.99 3.71 -8.21
N ARG A 19 18.93 3.93 -7.29
CA ARG A 19 18.68 4.79 -6.11
C ARG A 19 18.38 6.23 -6.49
N MET A 20 19.18 6.83 -7.36
CA MET A 20 18.92 8.17 -7.88
C MET A 20 17.56 8.27 -8.59
N MET A 21 17.15 7.22 -9.31
CA MET A 21 15.83 7.15 -9.93
C MET A 21 14.71 7.15 -8.88
N LEU A 22 14.89 6.44 -7.78
CA LEU A 22 13.94 6.42 -6.66
C LEU A 22 13.88 7.77 -5.95
N ASP A 23 15.02 8.45 -5.75
CA ASP A 23 15.05 9.79 -5.16
C ASP A 23 14.22 10.79 -5.97
N LEU A 24 14.29 10.72 -7.31
CA LEU A 24 13.44 11.52 -8.18
C LEU A 24 11.96 11.14 -8.03
N LEU A 25 11.65 9.84 -7.98
CA LEU A 25 10.28 9.32 -7.89
C LEU A 25 9.63 9.50 -6.52
N LEU A 26 10.42 9.73 -5.47
CA LEU A 26 9.94 10.09 -4.12
C LEU A 26 9.36 11.50 -4.10
N SER A 27 9.84 12.39 -4.98
CA SER A 27 9.37 13.77 -5.05
C SER A 27 8.12 13.90 -5.93
N GLU A 28 8.11 13.24 -7.09
CA GLU A 28 6.99 13.31 -8.04
C GLU A 28 7.01 12.13 -9.03
N ASN A 29 5.90 11.93 -9.75
CA ASN A 29 5.83 10.92 -10.80
C ASN A 29 6.54 11.40 -12.08
N TYR A 30 7.26 10.52 -12.75
CA TYR A 30 8.00 10.88 -13.97
C TYR A 30 7.62 10.05 -15.19
N HIS A 31 7.67 10.69 -16.36
CA HIS A 31 7.74 9.96 -17.61
C HIS A 31 9.10 9.25 -17.76
N ILE A 32 9.11 8.06 -18.40
CA ILE A 32 10.34 7.28 -18.60
C ILE A 32 11.45 8.08 -19.32
N THR A 33 11.08 8.91 -20.29
CA THR A 33 11.99 9.80 -21.02
C THR A 33 12.51 10.93 -20.13
N GLY A 34 11.69 11.43 -19.22
CA GLY A 34 12.08 12.42 -18.21
C GLY A 34 13.10 11.86 -17.21
N LEU A 35 12.90 10.63 -16.73
CA LEU A 35 13.87 9.92 -15.89
C LEU A 35 15.21 9.75 -16.61
N ALA A 36 15.17 9.28 -17.87
CA ALA A 36 16.36 9.11 -18.69
C ALA A 36 17.16 10.43 -18.81
N LYS A 37 16.46 11.53 -19.09
CA LYS A 37 17.05 12.87 -19.18
C LYS A 37 17.68 13.32 -17.86
N LYS A 38 16.94 13.25 -16.74
CA LYS A 38 17.44 13.70 -15.43
C LYS A 38 18.63 12.89 -14.92
N LEU A 39 18.69 11.59 -15.24
CA LEU A 39 19.76 10.70 -14.80
C LEU A 39 20.97 10.66 -15.75
N GLY A 40 20.87 11.34 -16.91
CA GLY A 40 21.92 11.34 -17.94
C GLY A 40 22.15 9.96 -18.55
N ILE A 41 21.08 9.18 -18.74
CA ILE A 41 21.13 7.81 -19.30
C ILE A 41 20.20 7.68 -20.50
N SER A 42 20.42 6.65 -21.32
CA SER A 42 19.53 6.39 -22.45
C SER A 42 18.16 5.84 -21.99
N VAL A 43 17.13 6.06 -22.81
CA VAL A 43 15.77 5.56 -22.55
C VAL A 43 15.72 4.02 -22.40
N PRO A 44 16.44 3.21 -23.20
CA PRO A 44 16.52 1.77 -22.97
C PRO A 44 17.11 1.39 -21.62
N VAL A 45 18.16 2.10 -21.17
CA VAL A 45 18.78 1.86 -19.85
C VAL A 45 17.81 2.23 -18.72
N ALA A 46 17.15 3.39 -18.82
CA ALA A 46 16.11 3.79 -17.87
C ALA A 46 14.97 2.75 -17.82
N THR A 47 14.52 2.27 -18.98
CA THR A 47 13.47 1.23 -19.09
C THR A 47 13.87 -0.06 -18.40
N ARG A 48 15.12 -0.50 -18.56
CA ARG A 48 15.65 -1.69 -17.88
C ARG A 48 15.70 -1.49 -16.37
N HIS A 49 16.14 -0.33 -15.89
CA HIS A 49 16.15 -0.01 -14.46
C HIS A 49 14.75 -0.02 -13.85
N VAL A 50 13.80 0.64 -14.51
CA VAL A 50 12.39 0.64 -14.10
C VAL A 50 11.83 -0.78 -14.07
N LYS A 51 12.08 -1.60 -15.10
CA LYS A 51 11.61 -2.99 -15.12
C LYS A 51 12.10 -3.81 -13.92
N ILE A 52 13.37 -3.67 -13.52
CA ILE A 52 13.88 -4.37 -12.35
C ILE A 52 13.21 -3.87 -11.07
N LEU A 53 13.02 -2.54 -10.94
CA LEU A 53 12.33 -1.96 -9.79
C LEU A 53 10.83 -2.37 -9.74
N GLU A 54 10.18 -2.52 -10.90
CA GLU A 54 8.81 -3.04 -11.03
C GLU A 54 8.74 -4.51 -10.61
N GLU A 55 9.68 -5.35 -11.04
CA GLU A 55 9.77 -6.77 -10.66
C GLU A 55 9.99 -6.95 -9.14
N CYS A 56 10.66 -5.99 -8.51
CA CYS A 56 10.80 -5.92 -7.04
C CYS A 56 9.59 -5.31 -6.33
N GLY A 57 8.58 -4.80 -7.05
CA GLY A 57 7.41 -4.13 -6.48
C GLY A 57 7.68 -2.74 -5.90
N ILE A 58 8.83 -2.12 -6.20
CA ILE A 58 9.24 -0.81 -5.66
C ILE A 58 8.58 0.34 -6.43
N VAL A 59 8.36 0.16 -7.74
CA VAL A 59 7.72 1.17 -8.59
C VAL A 59 6.61 0.53 -9.42
N LYS A 60 5.69 1.35 -9.92
CA LYS A 60 4.62 0.96 -10.84
C LYS A 60 4.62 1.86 -12.07
N ARG A 61 4.17 1.30 -13.19
CA ARG A 61 4.02 1.99 -14.47
C ARG A 61 2.56 2.10 -14.85
N LYS A 62 2.15 3.31 -15.24
CA LYS A 62 0.83 3.57 -15.83
C LYS A 62 0.99 4.13 -17.24
N LYS A 63 0.29 3.54 -18.20
CA LYS A 63 0.32 3.96 -19.61
C LYS A 63 -0.75 5.03 -19.84
N TYR A 64 -0.33 6.15 -20.42
CA TYR A 64 -1.17 7.25 -20.88
C TYR A 64 -0.87 7.49 -22.36
N GLY A 65 -1.66 6.88 -23.24
CA GLY A 65 -1.39 6.88 -24.69
C GLY A 65 -0.04 6.22 -25.01
N ARG A 66 0.88 6.96 -25.63
CA ARG A 66 2.26 6.50 -25.93
C ARG A 66 3.22 6.70 -24.76
N THR A 67 2.75 7.30 -23.68
CA THR A 67 3.59 7.77 -22.60
C THR A 67 3.49 6.85 -21.38
N HIS A 68 4.63 6.54 -20.77
CA HIS A 68 4.71 5.72 -19.56
C HIS A 68 5.07 6.60 -18.36
N ILE A 69 4.12 6.75 -17.44
CA ILE A 69 4.33 7.39 -16.13
C ILE A 69 4.83 6.32 -15.16
N ILE A 70 5.91 6.62 -14.46
CA ILE A 70 6.51 5.81 -13.41
C ILE A 70 6.24 6.50 -12.07
N SER A 71 5.84 5.71 -11.08
CA SER A 71 5.51 6.15 -9.73
C SER A 71 6.11 5.20 -8.71
N ILE A 72 6.50 5.71 -7.55
CA ILE A 72 6.88 4.84 -6.44
C ILE A 72 5.65 4.11 -5.89
N CYS A 73 5.83 2.86 -5.47
CA CYS A 73 4.87 2.19 -4.62
C CYS A 73 5.06 2.76 -3.21
N VAL A 74 4.07 3.52 -2.73
CA VAL A 74 4.11 4.16 -1.40
C VAL A 74 3.95 3.11 -0.28
N ASP A 75 3.39 1.95 -0.62
CA ASP A 75 3.44 0.77 0.22
C ASP A 75 4.81 0.08 0.04
N PRO A 76 5.47 -0.38 1.12
CA PRO A 76 6.64 -1.25 0.97
C PRO A 76 6.25 -2.39 0.02
N PRO A 77 7.14 -2.81 -0.91
CA PRO A 77 6.84 -3.88 -1.84
C PRO A 77 6.20 -5.03 -1.06
N GLN A 78 5.06 -5.60 -1.50
CA GLN A 78 4.31 -6.52 -0.62
C GLN A 78 5.20 -7.63 -0.06
N LYS A 79 6.16 -8.12 -0.85
CA LYS A 79 7.18 -9.08 -0.43
C LYS A 79 8.13 -8.57 0.67
N ALA A 80 8.55 -7.31 0.60
CA ALA A 80 9.35 -6.69 1.66
C ALA A 80 8.50 -6.45 2.92
N ALA A 81 7.24 -6.03 2.75
CA ALA A 81 6.30 -5.87 3.87
C ALA A 81 6.05 -7.20 4.60
N GLU A 82 5.96 -8.30 3.85
CA GLU A 82 5.79 -9.66 4.39
C GLU A 82 6.90 -10.07 5.35
N ALA A 83 8.15 -9.65 5.10
CA ALA A 83 9.28 -9.95 5.97
C ALA A 83 9.21 -9.29 7.36
N PHE A 84 8.36 -8.26 7.53
CA PHE A 84 8.17 -7.54 8.79
C PHE A 84 6.77 -7.74 9.38
N LEU A 85 6.00 -8.72 8.89
CA LEU A 85 4.71 -9.04 9.45
C LEU A 85 4.87 -9.59 10.87
N GLN A 86 4.22 -8.94 11.82
CA GLN A 86 3.96 -9.52 13.13
C GLN A 86 2.74 -10.43 13.00
N THR A 87 2.96 -11.73 13.15
CA THR A 87 1.90 -12.74 13.09
C THR A 87 1.49 -13.15 14.50
N TYR A 88 0.18 -13.24 14.73
CA TYR A 88 -0.38 -13.69 15.99
C TYR A 88 -1.30 -14.88 15.74
N THR A 89 -1.34 -15.82 16.67
CA THR A 89 -2.32 -16.89 16.73
C THR A 89 -3.10 -16.72 18.03
N VAL A 90 -4.43 -16.64 17.93
CA VAL A 90 -5.30 -16.48 19.09
C VAL A 90 -6.47 -17.44 19.02
N ASP A 91 -6.82 -18.00 20.18
CA ASP A 91 -8.03 -18.79 20.34
C ASP A 91 -9.21 -17.89 20.70
N VAL A 92 -10.31 -18.05 19.96
CA VAL A 92 -11.55 -17.31 20.15
C VAL A 92 -12.76 -18.23 20.03
N ALA A 93 -13.83 -17.88 20.73
CA ALA A 93 -15.09 -18.60 20.63
C ALA A 93 -15.72 -18.41 19.24
N LYS A 94 -16.47 -19.41 18.78
CA LYS A 94 -17.24 -19.29 17.53
C LYS A 94 -18.20 -18.11 17.62
N GLY A 95 -18.25 -17.31 16.55
CA GLY A 95 -19.08 -16.10 16.48
C GLY A 95 -18.40 -14.83 16.98
N SER A 96 -17.18 -14.91 17.51
CA SER A 96 -16.41 -13.72 17.91
C SER A 96 -16.24 -12.76 16.73
N SER A 97 -16.29 -11.47 17.01
CA SER A 97 -16.08 -10.43 16.00
C SER A 97 -14.60 -10.28 15.64
N VAL A 98 -14.34 -9.61 14.52
CA VAL A 98 -12.98 -9.24 14.12
C VAL A 98 -12.36 -8.24 15.12
N LEU A 99 -13.18 -7.38 15.75
CA LEU A 99 -12.73 -6.48 16.82
C LEU A 99 -12.24 -7.26 18.05
N ASP A 100 -13.00 -8.27 18.50
CA ASP A 100 -12.63 -9.08 19.67
C ASP A 100 -11.29 -9.79 19.47
N VAL A 101 -11.04 -10.29 18.25
CA VAL A 101 -9.77 -10.89 17.87
C VAL A 101 -8.63 -9.87 17.90
N LEU A 102 -8.84 -8.69 17.30
CA LEU A 102 -7.78 -7.67 17.24
C LEU A 102 -7.42 -7.14 18.63
N GLN A 103 -8.41 -6.94 19.51
CA GLN A 103 -8.19 -6.46 20.88
C GLN A 103 -7.40 -7.45 21.75
N LYS A 104 -7.37 -8.75 21.40
CA LYS A 104 -6.54 -9.74 22.11
C LYS A 104 -5.05 -9.59 21.81
N VAL A 105 -4.67 -8.98 20.69
CA VAL A 105 -3.27 -8.91 20.24
C VAL A 105 -2.73 -7.48 20.19
N SER A 106 -3.61 -6.49 20.14
CA SER A 106 -3.24 -5.09 19.97
C SER A 106 -4.17 -4.16 20.76
N SER A 107 -3.64 -3.00 21.13
CA SER A 107 -4.42 -1.89 21.67
C SER A 107 -5.14 -1.17 20.54
N VAL A 108 -6.48 -1.13 20.57
CA VAL A 108 -7.28 -0.56 19.48
C VAL A 108 -8.07 0.65 19.97
N LYS A 109 -8.05 1.75 19.22
CA LYS A 109 -8.99 2.86 19.41
C LYS A 109 -9.98 2.91 18.26
N MET A 110 -11.26 2.98 18.61
CA MET A 110 -12.37 3.10 17.66
C MET A 110 -12.79 4.57 17.53
N LYS A 111 -13.25 4.93 16.32
CA LYS A 111 -13.89 6.22 16.06
C LYS A 111 -15.19 6.00 15.31
N ARG A 112 -16.21 6.74 15.71
CA ARG A 112 -17.51 6.76 15.03
C ARG A 112 -17.55 7.94 14.06
N ILE A 113 -17.92 7.67 12.81
CA ILE A 113 -18.17 8.69 11.79
C ILE A 113 -19.54 8.40 11.19
N GLY A 114 -20.52 9.26 11.49
CA GLY A 114 -21.93 8.98 11.19
C GLY A 114 -22.41 7.73 11.94
N ASN A 115 -22.99 6.78 11.21
CA ASN A 115 -23.45 5.50 11.78
C ASN A 115 -22.35 4.42 11.81
N ASN A 116 -21.20 4.65 11.17
CA ASN A 116 -20.18 3.62 10.99
C ASN A 116 -19.05 3.76 12.02
N GLU A 117 -18.54 2.62 12.47
CA GLU A 117 -17.40 2.52 13.37
C GLU A 117 -16.16 2.08 12.61
N PHE A 118 -15.05 2.78 12.84
CA PHE A 118 -13.77 2.52 12.17
C PHE A 118 -12.65 2.41 13.19
N VAL A 119 -11.65 1.60 12.88
CA VAL A 119 -10.40 1.57 13.65
C VAL A 119 -9.62 2.84 13.34
N ALA A 120 -9.42 3.68 14.35
CA ALA A 120 -8.69 4.95 14.24
C ALA A 120 -7.22 4.81 14.65
N SER A 121 -6.89 3.80 15.46
CA SER A 121 -5.52 3.49 15.84
C SER A 121 -5.35 2.03 16.24
N ILE A 122 -4.19 1.47 15.94
CA ILE A 122 -3.71 0.17 16.44
C ILE A 122 -2.31 0.38 17.05
N ASP A 123 -2.11 0.00 18.30
CA ASP A 123 -0.85 0.13 19.06
C ASP A 123 -0.27 1.55 18.99
N GLY A 124 -1.14 2.55 19.17
CA GLY A 124 -0.79 3.97 19.15
C GLY A 124 -0.50 4.56 17.76
N LYS A 125 -0.53 3.75 16.70
CA LYS A 125 -0.39 4.23 15.32
C LYS A 125 -1.74 4.69 14.80
N GLU A 126 -1.88 6.00 14.61
CA GLU A 126 -3.10 6.57 14.04
C GLU A 126 -3.19 6.34 12.53
N GLY A 127 -4.43 6.23 12.05
CA GLY A 127 -4.76 6.11 10.64
C GLY A 127 -6.08 5.40 10.39
N LEU A 128 -6.50 5.37 9.14
CA LEU A 128 -7.64 4.55 8.72
C LEU A 128 -7.13 3.13 8.41
N TYR A 129 -7.74 2.12 9.01
CA TYR A 129 -7.37 0.72 8.78
C TYR A 129 -8.47 -0.02 8.04
N ILE A 130 -8.05 -0.92 7.16
CA ILE A 130 -8.90 -1.93 6.54
C ILE A 130 -8.42 -3.32 6.92
N TYR A 131 -9.31 -4.31 6.82
CA TYR A 131 -8.98 -5.69 7.06
C TYR A 131 -9.41 -6.59 5.89
N GLU A 132 -8.64 -7.66 5.71
CA GLU A 132 -8.92 -8.73 4.77
C GLU A 132 -9.18 -10.01 5.56
N VAL A 133 -10.17 -10.79 5.11
CA VAL A 133 -10.53 -12.09 5.66
C VAL A 133 -10.22 -13.14 4.60
N ASP A 134 -9.31 -14.06 4.90
CA ASP A 134 -8.81 -15.07 3.96
C ASP A 134 -8.34 -14.46 2.62
N GLY A 135 -7.76 -13.25 2.69
CA GLY A 135 -7.23 -12.51 1.55
C GLY A 135 -8.24 -11.64 0.78
N VAL A 136 -9.51 -11.60 1.22
CA VAL A 136 -10.55 -10.77 0.59
C VAL A 136 -10.89 -9.59 1.49
N ILE A 137 -10.89 -8.37 0.94
CA ILE A 137 -11.32 -7.17 1.66
C ILE A 137 -12.80 -7.33 2.03
N SER A 138 -13.12 -7.20 3.32
CA SER A 138 -14.50 -7.26 3.79
C SER A 138 -15.18 -5.90 3.66
N ASP A 139 -16.45 -5.91 3.26
CA ASP A 139 -17.36 -4.77 3.26
C ASP A 139 -18.14 -4.60 4.57
N LYS A 140 -18.13 -5.63 5.43
CA LYS A 140 -18.72 -5.60 6.77
C LYS A 140 -17.88 -4.74 7.71
N THR A 141 -18.51 -4.21 8.75
CA THR A 141 -17.74 -3.60 9.84
C THR A 141 -17.06 -4.68 10.68
N ILE A 142 -16.00 -4.30 11.40
CA ILE A 142 -15.23 -5.21 12.25
C ILE A 142 -16.08 -5.82 13.39
N THR A 143 -17.14 -5.13 13.78
CA THR A 143 -18.07 -5.54 14.85
C THR A 143 -19.11 -6.53 14.31
N GLU A 144 -19.52 -6.38 13.05
CA GLU A 144 -20.51 -7.25 12.39
C GLU A 144 -19.92 -8.54 11.81
N MET A 145 -18.63 -8.55 11.49
CA MET A 145 -17.97 -9.71 10.90
C MET A 145 -17.70 -10.79 11.96
N GLN A 146 -18.53 -11.84 11.94
CA GLN A 146 -18.40 -12.98 12.84
C GLN A 146 -17.54 -14.11 12.27
N LEU A 147 -16.65 -14.63 13.10
CA LEU A 147 -15.73 -15.71 12.76
C LEU A 147 -16.29 -17.06 13.17
N ASN A 148 -16.56 -17.90 12.17
CA ASN A 148 -17.24 -19.19 12.36
C ASN A 148 -16.37 -20.42 12.06
N LYS A 149 -15.14 -20.18 11.58
CA LYS A 149 -14.15 -21.19 11.20
C LYS A 149 -12.74 -20.59 11.35
N ASN A 150 -11.73 -21.43 11.23
CA ASN A 150 -10.34 -20.98 11.16
C ASN A 150 -10.15 -20.11 9.92
N THR A 151 -9.65 -18.90 10.14
CA THR A 151 -9.57 -17.85 9.13
C THR A 151 -8.37 -16.96 9.43
N VAL A 152 -7.75 -16.43 8.38
CA VAL A 152 -6.65 -15.47 8.48
C VAL A 152 -7.19 -14.07 8.31
N ILE A 153 -6.95 -13.21 9.29
CA ILE A 153 -7.28 -11.78 9.19
C ILE A 153 -5.99 -11.00 8.98
N ARG A 154 -5.94 -10.15 7.94
CA ARG A 154 -4.81 -9.27 7.66
C ARG A 154 -5.24 -7.81 7.80
N TRP A 155 -4.50 -7.03 8.58
CA TRP A 155 -4.74 -5.60 8.77
C TRP A 155 -3.82 -4.77 7.90
N LYS A 156 -4.36 -3.74 7.25
CA LYS A 156 -3.61 -2.77 6.45
C LYS A 156 -4.01 -1.36 6.85
N ARG A 157 -3.01 -0.52 7.13
CA ARG A 157 -3.22 0.92 7.29
C ARG A 157 -3.32 1.55 5.91
N LEU A 158 -4.40 2.28 5.65
CA LEU A 158 -4.54 3.08 4.44
C LEU A 158 -3.64 4.31 4.55
N ILE A 159 -2.78 4.46 3.55
CA ILE A 159 -1.96 5.65 3.36
C ILE A 159 -2.57 6.42 2.17
N PRO A 160 -2.98 7.68 2.35
CA PRO A 160 -3.48 8.49 1.24
C PRO A 160 -2.45 8.54 0.11
N ALA A 161 -2.79 8.00 -1.06
CA ALA A 161 -1.88 7.97 -2.20
C ALA A 161 -1.76 9.35 -2.90
N SER A 162 -2.76 10.20 -2.74
CA SER A 162 -2.80 11.57 -3.26
C SER A 162 -3.92 12.35 -2.58
N GLU A 163 -3.62 13.53 -2.06
CA GLU A 163 -4.63 14.47 -1.53
C GLU A 163 -4.95 15.53 -2.59
N ARG A 164 -6.18 16.02 -2.58
CA ARG A 164 -6.61 17.14 -3.43
C ARG A 164 -7.46 18.08 -2.60
N GLU A 165 -7.03 19.33 -2.53
CA GLU A 165 -7.85 20.41 -2.02
C GLU A 165 -8.59 21.06 -3.19
N ILE A 166 -9.91 21.20 -3.07
CA ILE A 166 -10.76 21.84 -4.08
C ILE A 166 -11.50 22.99 -3.40
N THR A 167 -11.13 24.22 -3.73
CA THR A 167 -11.90 25.40 -3.33
C THR A 167 -13.00 25.65 -4.36
N VAL A 168 -14.27 25.51 -3.96
CA VAL A 168 -15.42 25.78 -4.81
C VAL A 168 -15.90 27.22 -4.56
N LYS A 169 -15.86 28.06 -5.60
CA LYS A 169 -16.46 29.40 -5.59
C LYS A 169 -17.74 29.37 -6.43
N ILE A 170 -18.88 29.62 -5.80
CA ILE A 170 -20.18 29.69 -6.46
C ILE A 170 -20.36 31.14 -6.97
N LYS A 171 -20.62 31.31 -8.27
CA LYS A 171 -21.00 32.62 -8.80
C LYS A 171 -22.44 32.93 -8.34
N PRO A 172 -22.73 34.14 -7.84
CA PRO A 172 -24.10 34.52 -7.55
C PRO A 172 -24.91 34.49 -8.85
N THR A 173 -26.06 33.82 -8.81
CA THR A 173 -27.04 33.83 -9.89
C THR A 173 -27.72 35.21 -9.92
N PRO A 174 -27.92 35.82 -11.10
CA PRO A 174 -28.59 37.11 -11.23
C PRO A 174 -30.06 37.06 -10.79
#